data_AF-A0A3B0X5F6-F1
#
_entry.id   AF-A0A3B0X5F6-F1
#
_cell.length_a   1.000
_cell.length_b   1.000
_cell.length_c   1.000
_cell.angle_alpha   90.00
_cell.angle_beta   90.00
_cell.angle_gamma   90.00
#
_symmetry.space_group_name_H-M   'P 1'
#
loop_
_entity.id
_entity.type
_entity.pdbx_description
1 polymer ?
#
loop_
_entity_poly.entity_id
_entity_poly.type
_entity_poly.pdbx_seq_one_letter_code
_entity_poly.pdbx_strand_id
1 'polypeptide(L)'
;MASVDKTSVRNEVSRVKADFKQLCDEGNVSGEVKMLMNSMFMIIELMLSIFLEKKTKKDNNNSSIPSSQTDKDETSLSQSDSKGKGKKENDSLASNTRTH
;
A
#
# COMPACT_ATOMS: atom_id res chain seq x y z
N MET A 1 4.53 2.75 26.97
CA MET A 1 4.35 2.75 25.50
C MET A 1 3.35 1.66 25.18
N ALA A 2 2.24 1.96 24.52
CA ALA A 2 1.26 0.94 24.14
C ALA A 2 1.91 0.01 23.11
N SER A 3 2.10 -1.27 23.45
CA SER A 3 2.56 -2.27 22.47
C SER A 3 1.40 -2.55 21.53
N VAL A 4 1.46 -1.96 20.33
CA VAL A 4 0.50 -2.29 19.27
C VAL A 4 0.79 -3.71 18.83
N ASP A 5 -0.21 -4.58 18.91
CA ASP A 5 -0.14 -5.93 18.34
C ASP A 5 0.17 -5.80 16.84
N LYS A 6 1.28 -6.42 16.42
CA LYS A 6 1.80 -6.35 15.04
C LYS A 6 1.22 -7.44 14.15
N THR A 7 0.29 -8.24 14.67
CA THR A 7 -0.32 -9.33 13.91
C THR A 7 -1.11 -8.77 12.74
N SER A 8 -0.79 -9.22 11.52
CA SER A 8 -1.49 -8.76 10.32
C SER A 8 -2.96 -9.20 10.38
N VAL A 9 -3.87 -8.34 9.92
CA VAL A 9 -5.30 -8.67 9.76
C VAL A 9 -5.50 -9.97 8.97
N ARG A 10 -4.60 -10.29 8.02
CA ARG A 10 -4.64 -11.58 7.29
C ARG A 10 -4.39 -12.80 8.18
N ASN A 11 -3.48 -12.67 9.14
CA ASN A 11 -3.17 -13.75 10.09
C ASN A 11 -4.35 -13.97 11.03
N GLU A 12 -4.97 -12.88 11.50
CA GLU A 12 -6.17 -12.94 12.34
C GLU A 12 -7.33 -13.65 11.63
N VAL A 13 -7.63 -13.26 10.38
CA VAL A 13 -8.68 -13.90 9.59
C VAL A 13 -8.36 -15.38 9.32
N SER A 14 -7.09 -15.71 9.05
CA SER A 14 -6.66 -17.10 8.84
C SER A 14 -6.83 -17.95 10.10
N ARG A 15 -6.48 -17.40 11.28
CA ARG A 15 -6.68 -18.08 12.58
C ARG A 15 -8.17 -18.35 12.82
N VAL A 16 -9.00 -17.32 12.70
CA VAL A 16 -10.46 -17.45 12.94
C VAL A 16 -11.09 -18.48 11.98
N LYS A 17 -10.65 -18.53 10.73
CA LYS A 17 -11.13 -19.52 9.75
C LYS A 17 -10.71 -20.96 10.13
N ALA A 18 -9.51 -21.13 10.68
CA ALA A 18 -9.04 -22.42 11.19
C ALA A 18 -9.85 -22.86 12.42
N ASP A 19 -10.07 -21.97 13.39
CA ASP A 19 -10.89 -22.22 14.58
C ASP A 19 -12.32 -22.61 14.19
N PHE A 20 -12.91 -21.89 13.23
CA PHE A 20 -14.22 -22.20 12.70
C PHE A 20 -14.28 -23.57 12.01
N LYS A 21 -13.22 -23.93 11.27
CA LYS A 21 -13.12 -25.25 10.63
C LYS A 21 -13.06 -26.35 11.68
N GLN A 22 -12.29 -26.17 12.74
CA GLN A 22 -12.25 -27.13 13.85
C GLN A 22 -13.63 -27.33 14.47
N LEU A 23 -14.36 -26.25 14.76
CA LEU A 23 -15.74 -26.34 15.28
C LEU A 23 -16.70 -27.05 14.33
N CYS A 24 -16.53 -26.88 13.01
CA CYS A 24 -17.29 -27.62 12.01
C CYS A 24 -16.96 -29.12 12.03
N ASP A 25 -15.68 -29.47 12.17
CA ASP A 25 -15.21 -30.86 12.17
C ASP A 25 -15.63 -31.60 13.47
N GLU A 26 -15.75 -30.87 14.59
CA GLU A 26 -16.29 -31.37 15.86
C GLU A 26 -17.82 -31.56 15.84
N GLY A 27 -18.51 -31.14 14.78
CA GLY A 27 -19.98 -31.26 14.65
C GLY A 27 -20.76 -30.22 15.44
N ASN A 28 -20.10 -29.20 15.99
CA ASN A 28 -20.70 -28.15 16.83
C ASN A 28 -21.44 -27.06 16.01
N VAL A 29 -21.52 -27.20 14.68
CA VAL A 29 -22.03 -26.16 13.77
C VAL A 29 -23.04 -26.78 12.79
N SER A 30 -24.26 -26.21 12.74
CA SER A 30 -25.29 -26.65 11.79
C SER A 30 -24.92 -26.28 10.34
N GLY A 31 -25.53 -26.96 9.37
CA GLY A 31 -25.26 -26.70 7.94
C GLY A 31 -25.59 -25.26 7.52
N GLU A 32 -26.65 -24.69 8.07
CA GLU A 32 -27.11 -23.32 7.81
C GLU A 32 -26.08 -22.30 8.33
N VAL A 33 -25.60 -22.48 9.56
CA VAL A 33 -24.57 -21.62 10.16
C VAL A 33 -23.28 -21.73 9.36
N LYS A 34 -22.93 -22.94 8.90
CA LYS A 34 -21.75 -23.16 8.06
C LYS A 34 -21.84 -22.40 6.73
N MET A 35 -23.00 -22.41 6.08
CA MET A 35 -23.21 -21.66 4.85
C MET A 35 -23.10 -20.14 5.10
N LEU A 36 -23.73 -19.63 6.16
CA LEU A 36 -23.69 -18.21 6.52
C LEU A 36 -22.27 -17.74 6.79
N MET A 37 -21.52 -18.46 7.62
CA MET A 37 -20.15 -18.09 7.98
C MET A 37 -19.19 -18.15 6.79
N ASN A 38 -19.33 -19.15 5.92
CA ASN A 38 -18.52 -19.22 4.69
C ASN A 38 -18.81 -18.02 3.77
N SER A 39 -20.08 -17.60 3.67
CA SER A 39 -20.47 -16.42 2.89
C SER A 39 -19.86 -15.15 3.48
N MET A 40 -19.84 -15.03 4.81
CA MET A 40 -19.20 -13.92 5.51
C MET A 40 -17.68 -13.89 5.31
N PHE A 41 -17.00 -15.04 5.41
CA PHE A 41 -15.55 -15.12 5.15
C PHE A 41 -15.21 -14.72 3.72
N MET A 42 -16.03 -15.09 2.73
CA MET A 42 -15.83 -14.68 1.34
C MET A 42 -15.87 -13.15 1.19
N ILE A 43 -16.84 -12.48 1.83
CA ILE A 43 -16.95 -11.01 1.79
C ILE A 43 -15.72 -10.37 2.44
N ILE A 44 -15.28 -10.88 3.59
CA ILE A 44 -14.08 -10.38 4.29
C ILE A 44 -12.82 -10.57 3.43
N GLU A 45 -12.64 -11.74 2.83
CA GLU A 45 -11.52 -12.03 1.93
C GLU A 45 -11.52 -11.11 0.71
N LEU A 46 -12.70 -10.82 0.14
CA LEU A 46 -12.86 -9.85 -0.94
C LEU A 46 -12.46 -8.44 -0.50
N MET A 47 -12.93 -7.99 0.67
CA MET A 47 -12.52 -6.69 1.22
C MET A 47 -11.01 -6.62 1.43
N LEU A 48 -10.42 -7.64 2.06
CA LEU A 48 -8.96 -7.70 2.28
C LEU A 48 -8.19 -7.73 0.96
N SER A 49 -8.71 -8.37 -0.07
CA SER A 49 -8.10 -8.34 -1.41
C SER A 49 -8.16 -6.92 -1.97
N ILE A 50 -9.33 -6.30 -2.04
CA ILE A 50 -9.48 -4.92 -2.56
C ILE A 50 -8.57 -3.91 -1.82
N PHE A 51 -8.54 -3.98 -0.48
CA PHE A 51 -7.83 -2.99 0.34
C PHE A 51 -6.35 -3.30 0.55
N LEU A 52 -5.94 -4.58 0.56
CA LEU A 52 -4.56 -4.98 0.87
C LEU A 52 -3.79 -5.58 -0.31
N GLU A 53 -4.41 -5.78 -1.48
CA GLU A 53 -3.74 -6.22 -2.71
C GLU A 53 -2.99 -5.07 -3.39
N LYS A 54 -3.46 -3.83 -3.20
CA LYS A 54 -2.66 -2.64 -3.52
C LYS A 54 -1.51 -2.54 -2.51
N LYS A 55 -0.35 -3.09 -2.86
CA LYS A 55 0.90 -2.46 -2.44
C LYS A 55 0.85 -1.04 -2.99
N THR A 56 0.46 -0.06 -2.18
CA THR A 56 0.76 1.34 -2.48
C THR A 56 2.27 1.40 -2.63
N LYS A 57 2.73 1.50 -3.89
CA LYS A 57 4.14 1.78 -4.14
C LYS A 57 4.43 3.07 -3.39
N LYS A 58 5.38 2.98 -2.48
CA LYS A 58 5.79 4.15 -1.72
C LYS A 58 6.39 5.18 -2.68
N ASP A 59 5.70 6.28 -2.90
CA ASP A 59 6.19 7.46 -3.61
C ASP A 59 6.43 8.64 -2.64
N ASN A 60 6.94 9.77 -3.12
CA ASN A 60 7.20 10.93 -2.26
C ASN A 60 5.93 11.58 -1.68
N ASN A 61 4.74 11.24 -2.19
CA ASN A 61 3.46 11.83 -1.80
C ASN A 61 2.81 11.07 -0.64
N ASN A 62 3.06 9.75 -0.58
CA ASN A 62 2.45 8.82 0.36
C ASN A 62 3.43 8.35 1.44
N SER A 63 4.73 8.54 1.24
CA SER A 63 5.74 7.79 1.98
C SER A 63 6.74 8.71 2.65
N SER A 64 7.15 8.33 3.85
CA SER A 64 8.32 8.88 4.57
C SER A 64 9.66 8.60 3.86
N ILE A 65 9.66 8.33 2.55
CA ILE A 65 10.85 8.18 1.72
C ILE A 65 11.14 9.59 1.16
N PRO A 66 12.31 10.18 1.48
CA PRO A 66 12.64 11.50 0.99
C PRO A 66 12.67 11.50 -0.54
N SER A 67 12.27 12.62 -1.13
CA SER A 67 12.21 12.78 -2.58
C SER A 67 13.56 12.47 -3.28
N SER A 68 14.69 12.61 -2.59
CA SER A 68 16.03 12.23 -3.06
C SER A 68 16.24 10.73 -3.25
N GLN A 69 15.40 9.89 -2.63
CA GLN A 69 15.46 8.41 -2.69
C GLN A 69 14.30 7.80 -3.49
N THR A 70 13.52 8.61 -4.20
CA THR A 70 12.49 8.14 -5.12
C THR A 70 12.96 8.33 -6.56
N ASP A 71 12.59 7.40 -7.44
CA ASP A 71 12.85 7.50 -8.89
C ASP A 71 12.30 8.82 -9.48
N LYS A 72 12.83 9.18 -10.66
CA LYS A 72 12.42 10.40 -11.36
C LYS A 72 10.99 10.24 -11.91
N ASP A 73 10.15 11.25 -11.69
CA ASP A 73 8.76 11.25 -12.16
C ASP A 73 8.69 11.71 -13.63
N GLU A 74 8.41 10.78 -14.52
CA GLU A 74 8.28 10.99 -15.97
C GLU A 74 6.83 11.23 -16.41
N THR A 75 5.86 11.22 -15.49
CA THR A 75 4.44 11.48 -15.82
C THR A 75 4.12 12.98 -15.82
N SER A 76 5.01 13.78 -15.24
CA SER A 76 4.88 15.23 -15.21
C SER A 76 5.06 15.81 -16.61
N LEU A 77 4.07 16.59 -17.06
CA LEU A 77 4.26 17.45 -18.22
C LEU A 77 5.46 18.29 -17.92
N SER A 78 6.38 18.24 -18.87
CA SER A 78 7.61 18.89 -18.68
C SER A 78 7.22 20.42 -18.55
N GLN A 79 7.59 21.18 -17.50
CA GLN A 79 7.73 22.68 -17.38
C GLN A 79 9.16 23.30 -17.53
N SER A 80 9.42 24.19 -18.51
CA SER A 80 10.72 24.45 -19.17
C SER A 80 11.80 25.13 -18.31
N ASP A 81 11.92 24.79 -17.02
CA ASP A 81 13.06 25.08 -16.17
C ASP A 81 13.47 24.00 -15.10
N SER A 82 14.66 23.43 -15.30
CA SER A 82 15.69 22.74 -14.50
C SER A 82 15.94 21.22 -14.54
N LYS A 83 17.19 20.79 -14.27
CA LYS A 83 17.48 19.41 -13.81
C LYS A 83 16.93 19.15 -12.38
N GLY A 84 15.96 19.95 -11.93
CA GLY A 84 15.08 19.62 -10.82
C GLY A 84 14.16 18.46 -11.18
N LYS A 85 13.47 17.93 -10.17
CA LYS A 85 12.33 17.05 -10.45
C LYS A 85 11.25 17.91 -11.14
N GLY A 86 11.13 17.78 -12.48
CA GLY A 86 10.40 18.69 -13.38
C GLY A 86 11.06 18.77 -14.78
N LYS A 87 10.67 19.70 -15.66
CA LYS A 87 11.37 20.00 -16.97
C LYS A 87 12.34 21.14 -16.73
N LYS A 88 12.83 21.78 -17.80
CA LYS A 88 14.22 21.77 -18.27
C LYS A 88 14.81 23.19 -18.35
N GLU A 89 15.91 23.57 -17.66
CA GLU A 89 16.29 25.01 -17.39
C GLU A 89 17.11 25.59 -18.50
N ASN A 90 16.91 26.88 -18.70
CA ASN A 90 17.76 27.68 -19.55
C ASN A 90 19.16 27.80 -18.92
N ASP A 91 20.12 27.09 -19.51
CA ASP A 91 21.54 27.04 -19.12
C ASP A 91 22.35 28.30 -19.53
N SER A 92 21.72 29.49 -19.66
CA SER A 92 22.41 30.71 -20.12
C SER A 92 23.18 31.43 -18.99
N LEU A 93 24.47 31.70 -19.20
CA LEU A 93 25.32 32.45 -18.26
C LEU A 93 24.97 33.95 -18.27
N ALA A 94 24.85 34.55 -17.08
CA ALA A 94 24.70 35.99 -16.93
C ALA A 94 25.99 36.73 -17.32
N SER A 95 25.86 37.90 -17.97
CA SER A 95 26.98 38.67 -18.54
C SER A 95 28.00 39.19 -17.51
N ASN A 96 27.67 39.08 -16.22
CA ASN A 96 28.46 39.52 -15.08
C ASN A 96 29.03 38.35 -14.25
N THR A 97 28.94 37.10 -14.72
CA THR A 97 29.56 35.95 -14.05
C THR A 97 31.08 36.04 -14.15
N ARG A 98 31.73 36.15 -12.98
CA ARG A 98 33.15 36.46 -12.85
C ARG A 98 33.98 35.19 -12.66
N THR A 99 34.19 34.39 -13.69
CA THR A 99 35.27 33.37 -13.75
C THR A 99 35.52 32.94 -15.20
N HIS A 100 36.81 32.92 -15.57
CA HIS A 100 37.40 32.38 -16.81
C HIS A 100 37.70 30.88 -16.67
#